data_AF-A0AAD6F2G8-F1
#
_entry.id   AF-A0AAD6F2G8-F1
#
_cell.length_a   1.000
_cell.length_b   1.000
_cell.length_c   1.000
_cell.angle_alpha   90.00
_cell.angle_beta   90.00
_cell.angle_gamma   90.00
#
_symmetry.space_group_name_H-M   'P 1'
#
loop_
_entity.id
_entity.type
_entity.pdbx_description
1 polymer ?
#
loop_
_entity_poly.entity_id
_entity_poly.type
_entity_poly.pdbx_seq_one_letter_code
_entity_poly.pdbx_strand_id
1 'polypeptide(L)'
;MGDESYPECRAQQLFDGFVSAASCRAALWSFSQLTDLLQLGREEPPYRPIRRQLGYWRADALGAKLERRAARPEYQGPSRKTTVRITAGSLKAASLGRITCVVVGAGPCGLRAAVELRFLGARVVLLEKRDCFSRNNVLHLWPFTIHDLRGLGAKRFYGRFCAGAIDHISIRQLQLVLLKVALLLGVEVYINVEFKHLKEPPEEQSPRKVGWRMQVSPKSHALNQLEFDVIIGADGRRNTLPGFQRKEFRGKLAIAITANFRNRNTTAEAKVEEISGVAFIFNRRFFMDLRQETGIDLENIVYYKDDTHYFVMTAKKQSLLEKGVIKQDFADTAQLLSRSNVDQHALQAFAREAADFSTNQQLPSLEFSLNQNNQPDVALFDFTCISAAEHAAVIRERHGH
;
A
#
# COMPACT_ATOMS: atom_id res chain seq x y z
N MET A 1 -25.83 28.75 -34.06
CA MET A 1 -26.40 28.13 -32.86
C MET A 1 -25.83 26.72 -32.84
N GLY A 2 -24.70 26.44 -32.19
CA GLY A 2 -24.52 26.53 -30.74
C GLY A 2 -24.80 25.13 -30.18
N ASP A 3 -23.93 24.17 -30.49
CA ASP A 3 -24.07 22.76 -30.14
C ASP A 3 -23.64 22.57 -28.67
N GLU A 4 -24.60 22.74 -27.75
CA GLU A 4 -24.40 22.48 -26.32
C GLU A 4 -24.40 20.96 -26.08
N SER A 5 -23.22 20.34 -26.13
CA SER A 5 -23.05 18.96 -25.65
C SER A 5 -23.23 18.91 -24.12
N TYR A 6 -24.14 18.05 -23.69
CA TYR A 6 -24.72 17.96 -22.35
C TYR A 6 -23.70 17.74 -21.20
N PRO A 7 -23.97 18.25 -19.97
CA PRO A 7 -23.16 18.02 -18.76
C PRO A 7 -22.96 16.53 -18.40
N GLU A 8 -23.91 15.66 -18.75
CA GLU A 8 -23.89 14.22 -18.44
C GLU A 8 -22.70 13.49 -19.07
N CYS A 9 -22.25 13.91 -20.26
CA CYS A 9 -21.10 13.32 -20.94
C CYS A 9 -19.78 13.60 -20.20
N ARG A 10 -19.64 14.83 -19.66
CA ARG A 10 -18.41 15.25 -18.98
C ARG A 10 -18.21 14.58 -17.62
N ALA A 11 -19.27 14.43 -16.83
CA ALA A 11 -19.19 13.76 -15.53
C ALA A 11 -18.82 12.27 -15.67
N GLN A 12 -19.37 11.59 -16.68
CA GLN A 12 -19.03 10.20 -16.99
C GLN A 12 -17.57 10.06 -17.45
N GLN A 13 -17.07 10.97 -18.30
CA GLN A 13 -15.67 11.01 -18.70
C GLN A 13 -14.72 11.22 -17.51
N LEU A 14 -15.06 12.12 -16.58
CA LEU A 14 -14.27 12.33 -15.36
C LEU A 14 -14.27 11.10 -14.46
N PHE A 15 -15.41 10.42 -14.32
CA PHE A 15 -15.50 9.16 -13.59
C PHE A 15 -14.65 8.07 -14.24
N ASP A 16 -14.69 7.93 -15.56
CA ASP A 16 -13.84 6.99 -16.30
C ASP A 16 -12.35 7.34 -16.19
N GLY A 17 -12.01 8.63 -16.22
CA GLY A 17 -10.65 9.12 -15.95
C GLY A 17 -10.18 8.77 -14.55
N PHE A 18 -11.02 8.94 -13.54
CA PHE A 18 -10.74 8.52 -12.17
C PHE A 18 -10.52 7.00 -12.04
N VAL A 19 -11.42 6.21 -12.63
CA VAL A 19 -11.34 4.73 -12.60
C VAL A 19 -10.08 4.23 -13.30
N SER A 20 -9.70 4.85 -14.42
CA SER A 20 -8.53 4.46 -15.23
C SER A 20 -7.20 5.11 -14.79
N ALA A 21 -7.22 6.09 -13.89
CA ALA A 21 -6.02 6.80 -13.45
C ALA A 21 -4.90 5.86 -12.99
N ALA A 22 -3.70 6.02 -13.58
CA ALA A 22 -2.55 5.14 -13.37
C ALA A 22 -1.52 5.71 -12.36
N SER A 23 -1.80 6.87 -11.75
CA SER A 23 -0.95 7.51 -10.76
C SER A 23 -1.76 8.12 -9.62
N CYS A 24 -1.12 8.30 -8.46
CA CYS A 24 -1.76 8.88 -7.27
C CYS A 24 -2.30 10.29 -7.57
N ARG A 25 -1.48 11.16 -8.18
CA ARG A 25 -1.88 12.52 -8.59
C ARG A 25 -3.03 12.52 -9.59
N ALA A 26 -2.99 11.67 -10.61
CA ALA A 26 -4.06 11.59 -11.59
C ALA A 26 -5.38 11.17 -10.95
N ALA A 27 -5.35 10.17 -10.05
CA ALA A 27 -6.55 9.71 -9.35
C ALA A 27 -7.15 10.81 -8.45
N LEU A 28 -6.30 11.49 -7.68
CA LEU A 28 -6.74 12.62 -6.84
C LEU A 28 -7.31 13.77 -7.68
N TRP A 29 -6.63 14.14 -8.77
CA TRP A 29 -7.04 15.22 -9.64
C TRP A 29 -8.37 14.92 -10.35
N SER A 30 -8.49 13.77 -11.00
CA SER A 30 -9.73 13.36 -11.67
C SER A 30 -10.89 13.25 -10.69
N PHE A 31 -10.63 12.76 -9.47
CA PHE A 31 -11.66 12.69 -8.43
C PHE A 31 -12.10 14.08 -7.98
N SER A 32 -11.18 15.02 -7.72
CA SER A 32 -11.51 16.41 -7.35
C SER A 32 -12.38 17.06 -8.42
N GLN A 33 -11.99 16.96 -9.69
CA GLN A 33 -12.76 17.53 -10.80
C GLN A 33 -14.18 16.93 -10.87
N LEU A 34 -14.31 15.63 -10.64
CA LEU A 34 -15.61 14.96 -10.59
C LEU A 34 -16.45 15.47 -9.41
N THR A 35 -15.88 15.54 -8.21
CA THR A 35 -16.62 15.98 -7.01
C THR A 35 -17.02 17.45 -7.09
N ASP A 36 -16.18 18.30 -7.69
CA ASP A 36 -16.46 19.72 -7.89
C ASP A 36 -17.59 19.93 -8.91
N LEU A 37 -17.56 19.18 -10.03
CA LEU A 37 -18.60 19.23 -11.06
C LEU A 37 -19.97 18.82 -10.52
N LEU A 38 -20.01 17.79 -9.67
CA LEU A 38 -21.24 17.27 -9.06
C LEU A 38 -21.64 18.00 -7.76
N GLN A 39 -20.81 18.96 -7.31
CA GLN A 39 -21.01 19.74 -6.09
C GLN A 39 -21.28 18.86 -4.87
N LEU A 40 -20.47 17.81 -4.69
CA LEU A 40 -20.69 16.83 -3.63
C LEU A 40 -20.43 17.42 -2.24
N GLY A 41 -21.39 17.25 -1.33
CA GLY A 41 -21.25 17.57 0.09
C GLY A 41 -20.45 16.51 0.87
N ARG A 42 -20.28 16.74 2.18
CA ARG A 42 -19.57 15.83 3.11
C ARG A 42 -20.49 14.93 3.95
N GLU A 43 -21.81 15.05 3.78
CA GLU A 43 -22.82 14.40 4.63
C GLU A 43 -22.88 12.89 4.44
N GLU A 44 -22.63 12.41 3.22
CA GLU A 44 -22.62 11.00 2.87
C GLU A 44 -21.36 10.62 2.07
N PRO A 45 -21.00 9.33 2.01
CA PRO A 45 -19.88 8.87 1.18
C PRO A 45 -20.07 9.23 -0.30
N PRO A 46 -19.06 9.81 -0.99
CA PRO A 46 -19.16 10.27 -2.38
C PRO A 46 -19.73 9.26 -3.39
N TYR A 47 -19.50 7.96 -3.19
CA TYR A 47 -20.02 6.94 -4.12
C TYR A 47 -21.55 6.95 -4.24
N ARG A 48 -22.28 7.38 -3.21
CA ARG A 48 -23.76 7.42 -3.22
C ARG A 48 -24.30 8.55 -4.10
N PRO A 49 -23.94 9.82 -3.90
CA PRO A 49 -24.41 10.89 -4.77
C PRO A 49 -23.81 10.77 -6.18
N ILE A 50 -22.56 10.30 -6.35
CA ILE A 50 -22.00 9.98 -7.68
C ILE A 50 -22.92 9.00 -8.40
N ARG A 51 -23.31 7.90 -7.74
CA ARG A 51 -24.21 6.91 -8.32
C ARG A 51 -25.57 7.49 -8.69
N ARG A 52 -26.18 8.27 -7.79
CA ARG A 52 -27.51 8.89 -8.00
C ARG A 52 -27.52 9.93 -9.12
N GLN A 53 -26.50 10.78 -9.18
CA GLN A 53 -26.43 11.90 -10.14
C GLN A 53 -25.92 11.48 -11.52
N LEU A 54 -25.02 10.49 -11.63
CA LEU A 54 -24.47 10.10 -12.92
C LEU A 54 -25.39 9.19 -13.75
N GLY A 55 -26.26 8.41 -13.09
CA GLY A 55 -27.06 7.37 -13.78
C GLY A 55 -26.21 6.39 -14.61
N TYR A 56 -24.93 6.20 -14.25
CA TYR A 56 -23.94 5.53 -15.09
C TYR A 56 -23.68 4.09 -14.62
N TRP A 57 -23.86 3.12 -15.51
CA TRP A 57 -23.77 1.69 -15.18
C TRP A 57 -22.44 1.28 -14.52
N ARG A 58 -21.32 1.93 -14.85
CA ARG A 58 -20.02 1.67 -14.22
C ARG A 58 -20.00 2.14 -12.77
N ALA A 59 -20.55 3.33 -12.51
CA ALA A 59 -20.69 3.87 -11.17
C ALA A 59 -21.67 3.03 -10.34
N ASP A 60 -22.79 2.59 -10.92
CA ASP A 60 -23.75 1.69 -10.28
C ASP A 60 -23.12 0.36 -9.86
N ALA A 61 -22.38 -0.29 -10.76
CA ALA A 61 -21.77 -1.58 -10.49
C ALA A 61 -20.73 -1.52 -9.35
N LEU A 62 -20.02 -0.39 -9.23
CA LEU A 62 -19.07 -0.13 -8.16
C LEU A 62 -19.78 0.24 -6.86
N GLY A 63 -20.74 1.17 -6.92
CA GLY A 63 -21.52 1.59 -5.78
C GLY A 63 -22.29 0.44 -5.13
N ALA A 64 -22.84 -0.49 -5.92
CA ALA A 64 -23.54 -1.67 -5.41
C ALA A 64 -22.62 -2.59 -4.58
N LYS A 65 -21.33 -2.69 -4.92
CA LYS A 65 -20.35 -3.45 -4.13
C LYS A 65 -20.04 -2.76 -2.80
N LEU A 66 -19.83 -1.44 -2.83
CA LEU A 66 -19.57 -0.65 -1.62
C LEU A 66 -20.78 -0.63 -0.70
N GLU A 67 -22.00 -0.49 -1.23
CA GLU A 67 -23.24 -0.52 -0.46
C GLU A 67 -23.45 -1.88 0.21
N ARG A 68 -23.18 -2.99 -0.50
CA ARG A 68 -23.23 -4.33 0.08
C ARG A 68 -22.24 -4.51 1.23
N ARG A 69 -21.04 -3.93 1.12
CA ARG A 69 -20.06 -3.96 2.22
C ARG A 69 -20.55 -3.12 3.39
N ALA A 70 -21.01 -1.89 3.14
CA ALA A 70 -21.55 -0.99 4.15
C ALA A 70 -22.78 -1.56 4.89
N ALA A 71 -23.56 -2.41 4.24
CA ALA A 71 -24.74 -3.05 4.82
C ALA A 71 -24.43 -4.20 5.81
N ARG A 72 -23.15 -4.55 6.05
CA ARG A 72 -22.81 -5.61 7.00
C ARG A 72 -23.18 -5.22 8.44
N PRO A 73 -23.62 -6.16 9.28
CA PRO A 73 -24.01 -5.89 10.67
C PRO A 73 -22.91 -5.24 11.50
N GLU A 74 -21.65 -5.53 11.20
CA GLU A 74 -20.48 -4.99 11.91
C GLU A 74 -20.37 -3.46 11.80
N TYR A 75 -20.88 -2.88 10.70
CA TYR A 75 -20.93 -1.43 10.47
C TYR A 75 -22.26 -0.81 10.89
N GLN A 76 -23.30 -1.63 10.98
CA GLN A 76 -24.59 -1.25 11.54
C GLN A 76 -24.53 -1.45 13.04
N GLY A 77 -23.96 -0.48 13.76
CA GLY A 77 -23.73 -0.55 15.21
C GLY A 77 -24.94 -1.09 16.00
N PRO A 78 -24.73 -1.60 17.23
CA PRO A 78 -25.73 -2.38 17.95
C PRO A 78 -27.12 -1.72 17.89
N SER A 79 -28.09 -2.49 17.37
CA SER A 79 -29.51 -2.15 17.44
C SER A 79 -29.84 -1.62 18.83
N ARG A 80 -30.65 -0.54 18.87
CA ARG A 80 -30.99 0.36 19.98
C ARG A 80 -31.33 -0.25 21.38
N LYS A 81 -31.14 -1.54 21.65
CA LYS A 81 -31.60 -2.24 22.86
C LYS A 81 -30.52 -2.89 23.74
N THR A 82 -29.25 -2.95 23.34
CA THR A 82 -28.20 -3.55 24.21
C THR A 82 -27.25 -2.47 24.74
N THR A 83 -27.62 -1.90 25.89
CA THR A 83 -26.81 -0.97 26.67
C THR A 83 -25.67 -1.73 27.34
N VAL A 84 -24.49 -1.79 26.72
CA VAL A 84 -23.25 -2.01 27.48
C VAL A 84 -22.92 -0.68 28.17
N ARG A 85 -23.12 -0.64 29.49
CA ARG A 85 -22.69 0.46 30.36
C ARG A 85 -21.16 0.44 30.43
N ILE A 86 -20.48 1.13 29.52
CA ILE A 86 -19.13 1.63 29.78
C ILE A 86 -19.31 2.92 30.58
N THR A 87 -19.03 2.82 31.88
CA THR A 87 -19.06 3.94 32.82
C THR A 87 -17.94 4.92 32.54
N ALA A 88 -18.31 6.21 32.52
CA ALA A 88 -17.53 7.42 32.26
C ALA A 88 -17.11 7.65 30.78
N GLY A 89 -17.97 8.36 30.02
CA GLY A 89 -17.56 9.03 28.76
C GLY A 89 -18.25 8.62 27.45
N SER A 90 -19.44 8.04 27.49
CA SER A 90 -20.48 8.04 26.43
C SER A 90 -20.06 8.15 24.94
N LEU A 91 -19.67 7.03 24.31
CA LEU A 91 -19.72 6.88 22.85
C LEU A 91 -20.79 5.83 22.46
N LYS A 92 -22.05 6.31 22.31
CA LYS A 92 -23.17 5.56 21.70
C LYS A 92 -22.87 5.32 20.22
N ALA A 93 -23.32 4.25 19.57
CA ALA A 93 -23.12 3.98 18.13
C ALA A 93 -23.46 5.15 17.14
N ALA A 94 -24.19 6.19 17.56
CA ALA A 94 -24.33 7.48 16.87
C ALA A 94 -23.08 8.40 16.95
N SER A 95 -22.01 7.98 17.62
CA SER A 95 -20.86 8.80 18.02
C SER A 95 -19.62 8.59 17.16
N LEU A 96 -19.57 7.55 16.32
CA LEU A 96 -18.50 7.40 15.32
C LEU A 96 -18.56 8.50 14.26
N GLY A 97 -19.75 9.02 13.93
CA GLY A 97 -19.90 10.23 13.09
C GLY A 97 -19.28 11.49 13.69
N ARG A 98 -18.86 11.46 14.98
CA ARG A 98 -18.11 12.53 15.66
C ARG A 98 -16.64 12.21 15.86
N ILE A 99 -16.20 10.96 15.65
CA ILE A 99 -14.80 10.56 15.78
C ILE A 99 -14.05 11.02 14.53
N THR A 100 -12.97 11.76 14.75
CA THR A 100 -11.98 12.08 13.72
C THR A 100 -10.77 11.17 13.87
N CYS A 101 -10.52 10.37 12.84
CA CYS A 101 -9.37 9.48 12.73
C CYS A 101 -8.32 10.05 11.79
N VAL A 102 -7.06 9.95 12.18
CA VAL A 102 -5.90 10.26 11.34
C VAL A 102 -5.18 8.97 10.98
N VAL A 103 -4.86 8.77 9.70
CA VAL A 103 -4.06 7.63 9.22
C VAL A 103 -2.76 8.15 8.63
N VAL A 104 -1.63 7.75 9.20
CA VAL A 104 -0.29 8.16 8.74
C VAL A 104 0.28 7.11 7.80
N GLY A 105 0.31 7.42 6.50
CA GLY A 105 0.87 6.58 5.44
C GLY A 105 -0.19 6.01 4.47
N ALA A 106 -0.01 6.26 3.18
CA ALA A 106 -0.84 5.72 2.09
C ALA A 106 -0.30 4.38 1.54
N GLY A 107 0.33 3.57 2.39
CA GLY A 107 0.63 2.17 2.05
C GLY A 107 -0.65 1.33 1.96
N PRO A 108 -0.59 0.10 1.43
CA PRO A 108 -1.77 -0.78 1.36
C PRO A 108 -2.52 -0.90 2.69
N CYS A 109 -1.81 -1.13 3.80
CA CYS A 109 -2.42 -1.29 5.11
C CYS A 109 -3.09 0.01 5.61
N GLY A 110 -2.46 1.16 5.42
CA GLY A 110 -3.02 2.46 5.83
C GLY A 110 -4.29 2.81 5.06
N LEU A 111 -4.26 2.67 3.73
CA LEU A 111 -5.44 2.88 2.90
C LEU A 111 -6.56 1.87 3.26
N ARG A 112 -6.21 0.61 3.51
CA ARG A 112 -7.18 -0.42 3.90
C ARG A 112 -7.82 -0.13 5.26
N ALA A 113 -7.05 0.36 6.23
CA ALA A 113 -7.56 0.80 7.53
C ALA A 113 -8.49 2.02 7.39
N ALA A 114 -8.11 3.00 6.56
CA ALA A 114 -8.94 4.17 6.28
C ALA A 114 -10.30 3.79 5.66
N VAL A 115 -10.32 2.78 4.78
CA VAL A 115 -11.54 2.22 4.20
C VAL A 115 -12.46 1.62 5.28
N GLU A 116 -11.95 0.80 6.21
CA GLU A 116 -12.78 0.26 7.30
C GLU A 116 -13.32 1.37 8.22
N LEU A 117 -12.48 2.34 8.59
CA LEU A 117 -12.89 3.47 9.43
C LEU A 117 -14.03 4.27 8.80
N ARG A 118 -14.03 4.42 7.47
CA ARG A 118 -15.15 5.06 6.75
C ARG A 118 -16.41 4.20 6.75
N PHE A 119 -16.31 2.88 6.64
CA PHE A 119 -17.49 2.01 6.81
C PHE A 119 -18.05 2.08 8.23
N LEU A 120 -17.20 2.26 9.25
CA LEU A 120 -17.61 2.51 10.63
C LEU A 120 -18.21 3.91 10.85
N GLY A 121 -18.18 4.79 9.86
CA GLY A 121 -18.77 6.13 9.93
C GLY A 121 -17.86 7.22 10.48
N ALA A 122 -16.59 6.94 10.78
CA ALA A 122 -15.63 7.93 11.25
C ALA A 122 -15.30 8.97 10.16
N ARG A 123 -14.97 10.20 10.56
CA ARG A 123 -14.26 11.13 9.66
C ARG A 123 -12.82 10.68 9.57
N VAL A 124 -12.30 10.48 8.36
CA VAL A 124 -10.94 9.96 8.17
C VAL A 124 -10.09 10.92 7.36
N VAL A 125 -8.99 11.35 7.97
CA VAL A 125 -7.94 12.13 7.32
C VAL A 125 -6.71 11.24 7.17
N LEU A 126 -6.21 11.10 5.94
CA LEU A 126 -5.01 10.32 5.64
C LEU A 126 -3.92 11.26 5.14
N LEU A 127 -2.72 11.16 5.70
CA LEU A 127 -1.54 11.88 5.20
C LEU A 127 -0.45 10.95 4.70
N GLU A 128 0.17 11.31 3.58
CA GLU A 128 1.29 10.62 2.96
C GLU A 128 2.39 11.61 2.60
N LYS A 129 3.63 11.25 2.94
CA LYS A 129 4.80 12.12 2.70
C LYS A 129 5.11 12.27 1.20
N ARG A 130 4.79 11.25 0.40
CA ARG A 130 5.07 11.17 -1.04
C ARG A 130 3.85 11.62 -1.84
N ASP A 131 4.06 11.87 -3.11
CA ASP A 131 3.02 12.16 -4.10
C ASP A 131 2.84 11.06 -5.16
N CYS A 132 3.64 9.99 -5.07
CA CYS A 132 3.68 8.93 -6.06
C CYS A 132 3.70 7.55 -5.41
N PHE A 133 3.13 6.58 -6.11
CA PHE A 133 3.23 5.16 -5.81
C PHE A 133 4.20 4.52 -6.80
N SER A 134 5.42 4.28 -6.35
CA SER A 134 6.56 3.97 -7.23
C SER A 134 7.12 2.55 -7.09
N ARG A 135 6.62 1.76 -6.14
CA ARG A 135 7.16 0.42 -5.84
C ARG A 135 6.55 -0.61 -6.80
N ASN A 136 7.39 -1.19 -7.65
CA ASN A 136 6.98 -2.22 -8.61
C ASN A 136 6.94 -3.63 -8.00
N ASN A 137 7.67 -3.89 -6.91
CA ASN A 137 7.69 -5.19 -6.23
C ASN A 137 6.28 -5.73 -6.01
N VAL A 138 6.16 -7.06 -6.12
CA VAL A 138 4.89 -7.78 -6.16
C VAL A 138 4.61 -8.46 -4.82
N LEU A 139 3.37 -8.35 -4.36
CA LEU A 139 2.87 -8.96 -3.13
C LEU A 139 2.00 -10.16 -3.47
N HIS A 140 2.30 -11.30 -2.85
CA HIS A 140 1.37 -12.42 -2.80
C HIS A 140 0.14 -12.08 -1.96
N LEU A 141 -1.02 -12.58 -2.36
CA LEU A 141 -2.32 -12.35 -1.72
C LEU A 141 -2.93 -13.68 -1.31
N TRP A 142 -3.24 -13.80 -0.03
CA TRP A 142 -4.01 -14.95 0.44
C TRP A 142 -5.45 -14.91 -0.10
N PRO A 143 -6.14 -16.07 -0.20
CA PRO A 143 -7.50 -16.15 -0.75
C PRO A 143 -8.48 -15.15 -0.12
N PHE A 144 -8.41 -14.94 1.21
CA PHE A 144 -9.30 -13.99 1.89
C PHE A 144 -9.04 -12.53 1.47
N THR A 145 -7.78 -12.18 1.17
CA THR A 145 -7.41 -10.84 0.72
C THR A 145 -7.90 -10.60 -0.71
N ILE A 146 -7.79 -11.61 -1.57
CA ILE A 146 -8.37 -11.56 -2.92
C ILE A 146 -9.89 -11.35 -2.83
N HIS A 147 -10.57 -12.11 -1.97
CA HIS A 147 -12.01 -11.97 -1.76
C HIS A 147 -12.39 -10.57 -1.26
N ASP A 148 -11.67 -10.04 -0.27
CA ASP A 148 -11.89 -8.71 0.29
C ASP A 148 -11.76 -7.61 -0.78
N LEU A 149 -10.65 -7.62 -1.54
CA LEU A 149 -10.41 -6.65 -2.62
C LEU A 149 -11.43 -6.77 -3.77
N ARG A 150 -11.84 -8.01 -4.14
CA ARG A 150 -12.95 -8.21 -5.09
C ARG A 150 -14.27 -7.65 -4.57
N GLY A 151 -14.49 -7.75 -3.25
CA GLY A 151 -15.62 -7.16 -2.53
C GLY A 151 -15.63 -5.63 -2.62
N LEU A 152 -14.46 -4.99 -2.58
CA LEU A 152 -14.29 -3.53 -2.73
C LEU A 152 -14.28 -3.04 -4.19
N GLY A 153 -14.41 -3.95 -5.16
CA GLY A 153 -14.47 -3.60 -6.58
C GLY A 153 -13.12 -3.51 -7.28
N ALA A 154 -12.06 -4.14 -6.76
CA ALA A 154 -10.71 -4.06 -7.32
C ALA A 154 -10.64 -4.35 -8.84
N LYS A 155 -11.40 -5.33 -9.34
CA LYS A 155 -11.46 -5.68 -10.77
C LYS A 155 -11.99 -4.54 -11.67
N ARG A 156 -12.72 -3.56 -11.10
CA ARG A 156 -13.20 -2.38 -11.83
C ARG A 156 -12.10 -1.33 -12.01
N PHE A 157 -11.19 -1.22 -11.04
CA PHE A 157 -10.05 -0.29 -11.10
C PHE A 157 -8.82 -0.88 -11.76
N TYR A 158 -8.68 -2.21 -11.68
CA TYR A 158 -7.57 -2.96 -12.26
C TYR A 158 -8.10 -4.23 -12.91
N GLY A 159 -8.32 -4.19 -14.23
CA GLY A 159 -9.00 -5.27 -14.97
C GLY A 159 -8.28 -6.63 -14.89
N ARG A 160 -6.94 -6.61 -14.74
CA ARG A 160 -6.09 -7.79 -14.57
C ARG A 160 -6.09 -8.36 -13.14
N PHE A 161 -6.76 -7.70 -12.19
CA PHE A 161 -6.74 -8.11 -10.78
C PHE A 161 -7.16 -9.57 -10.60
N CYS A 162 -6.19 -10.42 -10.22
CA CYS A 162 -6.37 -11.85 -9.98
C CYS A 162 -7.19 -12.53 -11.10
N ALA A 163 -6.82 -12.29 -12.36
CA ALA A 163 -7.38 -12.97 -13.51
C ALA A 163 -6.81 -14.40 -13.62
N GLY A 164 -7.67 -15.39 -13.86
CA GLY A 164 -7.24 -16.79 -13.86
C GLY A 164 -6.75 -17.23 -12.47
N ALA A 165 -5.56 -17.82 -12.42
CA ALA A 165 -4.92 -18.30 -11.19
C ALA A 165 -4.00 -17.27 -10.52
N ILE A 166 -3.92 -16.03 -11.04
CA ILE A 166 -3.06 -14.98 -10.47
C ILE A 166 -3.50 -14.67 -9.03
N ASP A 167 -2.57 -14.74 -8.09
CA ASP A 167 -2.79 -14.50 -6.67
C ASP A 167 -1.89 -13.40 -6.09
N HIS A 168 -1.36 -12.52 -6.95
CA HIS A 168 -0.48 -11.44 -6.54
C HIS A 168 -0.82 -10.11 -7.21
N ILE A 169 -0.21 -9.03 -6.70
CA ILE A 169 -0.36 -7.66 -7.21
C ILE A 169 0.86 -6.80 -6.87
N SER A 170 1.32 -5.95 -7.79
CA SER A 170 2.35 -4.95 -7.44
C SER A 170 1.88 -3.97 -6.36
N ILE A 171 2.81 -3.56 -5.50
CA ILE A 171 2.50 -2.66 -4.36
C ILE A 171 1.81 -1.38 -4.85
N ARG A 172 2.33 -0.77 -5.93
CA ARG A 172 1.76 0.46 -6.50
C ARG A 172 0.32 0.28 -7.00
N GLN A 173 -0.02 -0.85 -7.62
CA GLN A 173 -1.38 -1.10 -8.10
C GLN A 173 -2.34 -1.29 -6.93
N LEU A 174 -1.92 -2.04 -5.91
CA LEU A 174 -2.73 -2.19 -4.69
C LEU A 174 -3.01 -0.84 -4.01
N GLN A 175 -1.99 0.03 -3.94
CA GLN A 175 -2.16 1.40 -3.45
C GLN A 175 -3.16 2.20 -4.29
N LEU A 176 -3.10 2.14 -5.63
CA LEU A 176 -4.04 2.84 -6.51
C LEU A 176 -5.48 2.34 -6.35
N VAL A 177 -5.68 1.03 -6.29
CA VAL A 177 -7.00 0.41 -6.06
C VAL A 177 -7.58 0.90 -4.74
N LEU A 178 -6.83 0.79 -3.64
CA LEU A 178 -7.32 1.18 -2.32
C LEU A 178 -7.49 2.70 -2.19
N LEU A 179 -6.66 3.52 -2.84
CA LEU A 179 -6.84 4.97 -2.90
C LEU A 179 -8.19 5.33 -3.54
N LYS A 180 -8.52 4.72 -4.68
CA LYS A 180 -9.79 4.99 -5.37
C LYS A 180 -10.99 4.60 -4.49
N VAL A 181 -10.92 3.45 -3.80
CA VAL A 181 -11.95 3.05 -2.83
C VAL A 181 -12.04 4.04 -1.67
N ALA A 182 -10.91 4.45 -1.09
CA ALA A 182 -10.86 5.40 0.02
C ALA A 182 -11.50 6.75 -0.36
N LEU A 183 -11.19 7.28 -1.55
CA LEU A 183 -11.76 8.52 -2.06
C LEU A 183 -13.27 8.42 -2.25
N LEU A 184 -13.76 7.32 -2.85
CA LEU A 184 -15.19 7.06 -3.02
C LEU A 184 -15.95 6.93 -1.69
N LEU A 185 -15.27 6.52 -0.62
CA LEU A 185 -15.83 6.48 0.73
C LEU A 185 -15.72 7.82 1.46
N GLY A 186 -14.97 8.79 0.94
CA GLY A 186 -14.84 10.13 1.51
C GLY A 186 -13.68 10.25 2.50
N VAL A 187 -12.61 9.46 2.34
CA VAL A 187 -11.35 9.69 3.05
C VAL A 187 -10.70 10.98 2.52
N GLU A 188 -10.34 11.90 3.41
CA GLU A 188 -9.61 13.13 3.06
C GLU A 188 -8.11 12.82 2.94
N VAL A 189 -7.59 12.67 1.71
CA VAL A 189 -6.21 12.26 1.44
C VAL A 189 -5.32 13.47 1.13
N TYR A 190 -4.25 13.63 1.91
CA TYR A 190 -3.25 14.69 1.74
C TYR A 190 -1.87 14.09 1.43
N ILE A 191 -1.39 14.33 0.21
CA ILE A 191 -0.04 13.94 -0.23
C ILE A 191 0.97 15.07 0.00
N ASN A 192 2.27 14.77 -0.03
CA ASN A 192 3.34 15.72 0.31
C ASN A 192 3.24 16.30 1.73
N VAL A 193 2.62 15.55 2.65
CA VAL A 193 2.48 15.94 4.05
C VAL A 193 3.10 14.86 4.93
N GLU A 194 4.20 15.22 5.60
CA GLU A 194 4.89 14.30 6.50
C GLU A 194 4.48 14.55 7.94
N PHE A 195 3.95 13.52 8.60
CA PHE A 195 3.79 13.51 10.06
C PHE A 195 5.15 13.65 10.75
N LYS A 196 5.23 14.51 11.77
CA LYS A 196 6.43 14.70 12.58
C LYS A 196 6.23 14.19 14.00
N HIS A 197 5.30 14.78 14.74
CA HIS A 197 5.09 14.47 16.16
C HIS A 197 3.62 14.67 16.56
N LEU A 198 3.21 14.00 17.63
CA LEU A 198 1.95 14.31 18.32
C LEU A 198 2.10 15.62 19.08
N LYS A 199 1.02 16.41 19.10
CA LYS A 199 0.88 17.59 19.97
C LYS A 199 -0.18 17.27 21.01
N GLU A 200 0.26 17.21 22.26
CA GLU A 200 -0.65 17.02 23.39
C GLU A 200 -1.60 18.23 23.51
N PRO A 201 -2.82 18.02 24.03
CA PRO A 201 -3.69 19.10 24.49
C PRO A 201 -2.92 20.07 25.40
N PRO A 202 -3.08 21.40 25.27
CA PRO A 202 -2.42 22.36 26.17
C PRO A 202 -2.95 22.26 27.61
N GLU A 203 -2.11 22.61 28.59
CA GLU A 203 -2.54 22.71 30.00
C GLU A 203 -3.58 23.83 30.19
N GLU A 204 -3.35 24.98 29.56
CA GLU A 204 -4.27 26.11 29.54
C GLU A 204 -5.37 25.88 28.48
N GLN A 205 -6.56 25.51 28.94
CA GLN A 205 -7.73 25.16 28.11
C GLN A 205 -8.74 26.31 27.94
N SER A 206 -8.37 27.55 28.31
CA SER A 206 -9.23 28.75 28.24
C SER A 206 -8.76 29.69 27.13
N PRO A 207 -9.65 30.24 26.27
CA PRO A 207 -11.12 30.17 26.30
C PRO A 207 -11.75 29.03 25.47
N ARG A 208 -10.96 28.26 24.73
CA ARG A 208 -11.44 27.14 23.89
C ARG A 208 -10.71 25.86 24.27
N LYS A 209 -11.47 24.77 24.47
CA LYS A 209 -10.91 23.44 24.65
C LYS A 209 -10.25 22.97 23.36
N VAL A 210 -8.99 22.53 23.45
CA VAL A 210 -8.19 22.05 22.32
C VAL A 210 -7.74 20.63 22.64
N GLY A 211 -8.16 19.67 21.80
CA GLY A 211 -7.80 18.27 21.91
C GLY A 211 -6.43 17.92 21.28
N TRP A 212 -6.24 16.62 21.05
CA TRP A 212 -5.03 16.08 20.43
C TRP A 212 -4.87 16.58 19.00
N ARG A 213 -3.66 17.01 18.66
CA ARG A 213 -3.28 17.46 17.31
C ARG A 213 -1.99 16.79 16.85
N MET A 214 -1.59 17.11 15.63
CA MET A 214 -0.34 16.65 15.04
C MET A 214 0.49 17.83 14.55
N GLN A 215 1.80 17.65 14.59
CA GLN A 215 2.72 18.47 13.82
C GLN A 215 2.99 17.79 12.47
N VAL A 216 2.84 18.55 11.39
CA VAL A 216 3.16 18.08 10.04
C VAL A 216 4.16 19.00 9.34
N SER A 217 4.82 18.47 8.32
CA SER A 217 5.64 19.23 7.38
C SER A 217 4.94 19.26 6.01
N PRO A 218 4.79 20.43 5.38
CA PRO A 218 5.27 21.76 5.83
C PRO A 218 4.47 22.31 7.03
N LYS A 219 5.13 23.14 7.86
CA LYS A 219 4.52 23.73 9.07
C LYS A 219 3.30 24.62 8.79
N SER A 220 3.21 25.18 7.58
CA SER A 220 2.09 26.01 7.14
C SER A 220 0.82 25.22 6.78
N HIS A 221 0.90 23.88 6.73
CA HIS A 221 -0.24 23.06 6.32
C HIS A 221 -1.39 23.13 7.35
N ALA A 222 -2.63 23.24 6.86
CA ALA A 222 -3.83 23.40 7.69
C ALA A 222 -4.06 22.25 8.70
N LEU A 223 -3.54 21.06 8.40
CA LEU A 223 -3.62 19.89 9.28
C LEU A 223 -2.92 20.08 10.64
N ASN A 224 -2.06 21.09 10.81
CA ASN A 224 -1.52 21.43 12.14
C ASN A 224 -2.59 21.91 13.13
N GLN A 225 -3.78 22.28 12.64
CA GLN A 225 -4.93 22.69 13.45
C GLN A 225 -6.01 21.61 13.55
N LEU A 226 -5.83 20.46 12.90
CA LEU A 226 -6.81 19.38 12.96
C LEU A 226 -6.73 18.68 14.32
N GLU A 227 -7.84 18.75 15.07
CA GLU A 227 -8.08 17.95 16.27
C GLU A 227 -8.58 16.55 15.87
N PHE A 228 -8.10 15.51 16.55
CA PHE A 228 -8.48 14.12 16.28
C PHE A 228 -8.54 13.28 17.56
N ASP A 229 -9.28 12.18 17.50
CA ASP A 229 -9.48 11.26 18.63
C ASP A 229 -8.67 9.97 18.47
N VAL A 230 -8.41 9.56 17.22
CA VAL A 230 -7.70 8.33 16.89
C VAL A 230 -6.61 8.61 15.88
N ILE A 231 -5.42 8.05 16.09
CA ILE A 231 -4.34 8.06 15.11
C ILE A 231 -3.82 6.65 14.85
N ILE A 232 -3.68 6.29 13.56
CA ILE A 232 -3.20 4.99 13.11
C ILE A 232 -1.85 5.17 12.40
N GLY A 233 -0.81 4.55 12.94
CA GLY A 233 0.53 4.51 12.33
C GLY A 233 0.61 3.40 11.30
N ALA A 234 0.65 3.78 10.02
CA ALA A 234 0.77 2.86 8.88
C ALA A 234 1.91 3.27 7.94
N ASP A 235 2.97 3.86 8.48
CA ASP A 235 4.10 4.46 7.78
C ASP A 235 5.30 3.50 7.59
N GLY A 236 5.07 2.20 7.83
CA GLY A 236 6.04 1.13 7.64
C GLY A 236 7.12 1.10 8.71
N ARG A 237 8.35 0.72 8.33
CA ARG A 237 9.48 0.54 9.27
C ARG A 237 9.83 1.80 10.08
N ARG A 238 9.46 3.02 9.60
CA ARG A 238 9.80 4.27 10.28
C ARG A 238 9.13 4.41 11.64
N ASN A 239 7.94 3.83 11.82
CA ASN A 239 7.18 3.81 13.06
C ASN A 239 7.21 5.16 13.81
N THR A 240 6.74 6.21 13.14
CA THR A 240 6.86 7.59 13.65
C THR A 240 5.98 7.90 14.86
N LEU A 241 5.05 7.01 15.24
CA LEU A 241 4.22 7.19 16.43
C LEU A 241 4.95 6.75 17.71
N PRO A 242 4.99 7.60 18.75
CA PRO A 242 5.68 7.28 19.99
C PRO A 242 4.88 6.34 20.89
N GLY A 243 5.59 5.57 21.73
CA GLY A 243 4.99 4.70 22.76
C GLY A 243 4.80 3.25 22.37
N PHE A 244 5.33 2.82 21.22
CA PHE A 244 5.30 1.44 20.78
C PHE A 244 6.70 0.83 20.92
N GLN A 245 6.98 0.18 22.05
CA GLN A 245 8.19 -0.62 22.21
C GLN A 245 8.21 -1.75 21.18
N ARG A 246 9.40 -2.12 20.70
CA ARG A 246 9.57 -3.13 19.65
C ARG A 246 10.43 -4.27 20.13
N LYS A 247 9.97 -5.49 19.88
CA LYS A 247 10.76 -6.70 19.99
C LYS A 247 11.41 -6.95 18.64
N GLU A 248 12.73 -7.08 18.66
CA GLU A 248 13.53 -7.45 17.50
C GLU A 248 13.97 -8.90 17.67
N PHE A 249 13.63 -9.72 16.69
CA PHE A 249 14.11 -11.08 16.56
C PHE A 249 15.19 -11.11 15.48
N ARG A 250 16.40 -11.47 15.87
CA ARG A 250 17.53 -11.61 14.95
C ARG A 250 17.74 -13.09 14.62
N GLY A 251 17.46 -13.45 13.37
CA GLY A 251 17.70 -14.78 12.84
C GLY A 251 19.13 -14.97 12.32
N LYS A 252 19.34 -16.05 11.56
CA LYS A 252 20.55 -16.19 10.73
C LYS A 252 20.57 -15.09 9.67
N LEU A 253 21.78 -14.70 9.24
CA LEU A 253 21.96 -13.71 8.18
C LEU A 253 21.18 -14.14 6.94
N ALA A 254 20.26 -13.29 6.49
CA ALA A 254 19.45 -13.51 5.31
C ALA A 254 19.46 -12.24 4.46
N ILE A 255 19.92 -12.36 3.21
CA ILE A 255 20.06 -11.25 2.28
C ILE A 255 19.12 -11.48 1.11
N ALA A 256 18.09 -10.64 1.00
CA ALA A 256 17.13 -10.74 -0.08
C ALA A 256 17.50 -9.79 -1.23
N ILE A 257 17.41 -10.27 -2.46
CA ILE A 257 17.47 -9.45 -3.67
C ILE A 257 16.09 -9.44 -4.30
N THR A 258 15.59 -8.26 -4.66
CA THR A 258 14.42 -8.14 -5.54
C THR A 258 14.83 -7.53 -6.87
N ALA A 259 14.29 -8.02 -7.96
CA ALA A 259 14.51 -7.50 -9.30
C ALA A 259 13.18 -7.43 -10.07
N ASN A 260 12.98 -6.35 -10.83
CA ASN A 260 11.82 -6.19 -11.69
C ASN A 260 12.31 -6.00 -13.14
N PHE A 261 11.96 -6.94 -14.02
CA PHE A 261 12.22 -6.82 -15.46
C PHE A 261 10.97 -6.41 -16.23
N ARG A 262 11.15 -5.75 -17.36
CA ARG A 262 10.05 -5.23 -18.17
C ARG A 262 9.23 -6.39 -18.75
N ASN A 263 7.94 -6.43 -18.43
CA ASN A 263 6.99 -7.35 -19.04
C ASN A 263 6.31 -6.68 -20.24
N ARG A 264 6.58 -7.18 -21.45
CA ARG A 264 6.00 -6.65 -22.70
C ARG A 264 4.70 -7.33 -23.07
N ASN A 265 4.25 -8.31 -22.27
CA ASN A 265 3.02 -9.09 -22.44
C ASN A 265 2.96 -9.82 -23.80
N THR A 266 4.11 -10.25 -24.31
CA THR A 266 4.19 -11.08 -25.52
C THR A 266 3.70 -12.50 -25.23
N THR A 267 3.29 -13.23 -26.28
CA THR A 267 2.88 -14.64 -26.14
C THR A 267 3.98 -15.54 -25.58
N ALA A 268 5.26 -15.23 -25.87
CA ALA A 268 6.39 -15.96 -25.32
C ALA A 268 6.51 -15.75 -23.81
N GLU A 269 6.49 -14.49 -23.35
CA GLU A 269 6.48 -14.16 -21.92
C GLU A 269 5.27 -14.77 -21.20
N ALA A 270 4.10 -14.79 -21.84
CA ALA A 270 2.87 -15.35 -21.27
C ALA A 270 2.95 -16.86 -21.00
N LYS A 271 3.78 -17.61 -21.74
CA LYS A 271 3.94 -19.07 -21.57
C LYS A 271 4.88 -19.48 -20.44
N VAL A 272 5.80 -18.61 -20.02
CA VAL A 272 6.78 -18.93 -18.96
C VAL A 272 6.06 -19.15 -17.63
N GLU A 273 6.27 -20.29 -16.98
CA GLU A 273 5.59 -20.59 -15.72
C GLU A 273 6.14 -19.76 -14.56
N GLU A 274 5.27 -19.41 -13.61
CA GLU A 274 5.66 -18.74 -12.37
C GLU A 274 6.31 -19.71 -11.39
N ILE A 275 7.07 -19.17 -10.44
CA ILE A 275 7.73 -19.94 -9.39
C ILE A 275 7.14 -19.51 -8.05
N SER A 276 6.13 -20.23 -7.56
CA SER A 276 5.35 -19.89 -6.36
C SER A 276 6.06 -20.15 -5.02
N GLY A 277 7.34 -19.76 -4.89
CA GLY A 277 8.12 -20.00 -3.68
C GLY A 277 8.80 -21.36 -3.66
N VAL A 278 9.73 -21.58 -4.59
CA VAL A 278 10.60 -22.77 -4.53
C VAL A 278 11.71 -22.49 -3.52
N ALA A 279 11.65 -23.14 -2.37
CA ALA A 279 12.72 -23.14 -1.39
C ALA A 279 13.71 -24.28 -1.67
N PHE A 280 14.99 -24.07 -1.30
CA PHE A 280 16.06 -25.06 -1.46
C PHE A 280 15.68 -26.47 -0.99
N ILE A 281 14.94 -26.53 0.12
CA ILE A 281 14.52 -27.79 0.73
C ILE A 281 13.69 -28.66 -0.23
N PHE A 282 12.89 -28.05 -1.10
CA PHE A 282 11.97 -28.77 -1.99
C PHE A 282 12.53 -29.02 -3.39
N ASN A 283 13.52 -28.25 -3.84
CA ASN A 283 14.11 -28.41 -5.17
C ASN A 283 15.65 -28.32 -5.14
N ARG A 284 16.27 -29.19 -4.33
CA ARG A 284 17.73 -29.19 -4.11
C ARG A 284 18.53 -29.28 -5.40
N ARG A 285 18.08 -30.11 -6.34
CA ARG A 285 18.77 -30.31 -7.62
C ARG A 285 18.87 -29.00 -8.41
N PHE A 286 17.76 -28.29 -8.56
CA PHE A 286 17.75 -26.98 -9.22
C PHE A 286 18.78 -25.99 -8.64
N PHE A 287 18.85 -25.86 -7.31
CA PHE A 287 19.81 -24.94 -6.68
C PHE A 287 21.26 -25.43 -6.74
N MET A 288 21.50 -26.75 -6.74
CA MET A 288 22.83 -27.31 -6.96
C MET A 288 23.30 -27.03 -8.39
N ASP A 289 22.44 -27.25 -9.37
CA ASP A 289 22.72 -26.99 -10.79
C ASP A 289 22.96 -25.49 -11.02
N LEU A 290 22.11 -24.61 -10.45
CA LEU A 290 22.31 -23.15 -10.47
C LEU A 290 23.70 -22.78 -9.94
N ARG A 291 24.09 -23.31 -8.78
CA ARG A 291 25.39 -23.02 -8.19
C ARG A 291 26.54 -23.53 -9.05
N GLN A 292 26.41 -24.73 -9.60
CA GLN A 292 27.46 -25.34 -10.42
C GLN A 292 27.66 -24.59 -11.74
N GLU A 293 26.58 -24.14 -12.38
CA GLU A 293 26.63 -23.49 -13.69
C GLU A 293 26.93 -21.99 -13.62
N THR A 294 26.46 -21.30 -12.58
CA THR A 294 26.52 -19.83 -12.51
C THR A 294 27.37 -19.30 -11.34
N GLY A 295 27.73 -20.16 -10.38
CA GLY A 295 28.34 -19.75 -9.11
C GLY A 295 27.36 -19.06 -8.13
N ILE A 296 26.07 -19.03 -8.45
CA ILE A 296 25.04 -18.39 -7.62
C ILE A 296 24.46 -19.39 -6.61
N ASP A 297 24.58 -19.09 -5.31
CA ASP A 297 24.04 -19.94 -4.24
C ASP A 297 22.87 -19.23 -3.53
N LEU A 298 21.66 -19.77 -3.70
CA LEU A 298 20.40 -19.24 -3.18
C LEU A 298 19.73 -20.21 -2.21
N GLU A 299 19.02 -19.66 -1.23
CA GLU A 299 18.15 -20.42 -0.33
C GLU A 299 16.72 -20.55 -0.86
N ASN A 300 16.26 -19.55 -1.62
CA ASN A 300 14.96 -19.53 -2.28
C ASN A 300 14.98 -18.58 -3.48
N ILE A 301 14.05 -18.81 -4.40
CA ILE A 301 13.71 -17.89 -5.48
C ILE A 301 12.21 -17.97 -5.77
N VAL A 302 11.62 -16.80 -6.05
CA VAL A 302 10.22 -16.62 -6.43
C VAL A 302 10.19 -15.80 -7.70
N TYR A 303 9.30 -16.16 -8.61
CA TYR A 303 9.03 -15.43 -9.83
C TYR A 303 7.51 -15.21 -9.96
N TYR A 304 7.10 -13.95 -10.03
CA TYR A 304 5.74 -13.55 -10.35
C TYR A 304 5.71 -12.77 -11.65
N LYS A 305 4.73 -13.09 -12.50
CA LYS A 305 4.49 -12.41 -13.77
C LYS A 305 3.35 -11.42 -13.59
N ASP A 306 3.69 -10.18 -13.24
CA ASP A 306 2.75 -9.10 -12.97
C ASP A 306 2.91 -7.98 -14.01
N ASP A 307 2.69 -6.72 -13.63
CA ASP A 307 3.06 -5.54 -14.43
C ASP A 307 4.54 -5.55 -14.86
N THR A 308 5.37 -6.30 -14.11
CA THR A 308 6.78 -6.60 -14.40
C THR A 308 7.04 -8.09 -14.17
N HIS A 309 8.11 -8.63 -14.73
CA HIS A 309 8.64 -9.92 -14.32
C HIS A 309 9.40 -9.72 -13.01
N TYR A 310 8.75 -10.03 -11.90
CA TYR A 310 9.26 -9.79 -10.56
C TYR A 310 9.93 -11.03 -10.01
N PHE A 311 11.17 -10.87 -9.55
CA PHE A 311 11.92 -11.89 -8.84
C PHE A 311 12.24 -11.43 -7.44
N VAL A 312 12.11 -12.34 -6.47
CA VAL A 312 12.72 -12.20 -5.15
C VAL A 312 13.47 -13.47 -4.81
N MET A 313 14.70 -13.31 -4.33
CA MET A 313 15.59 -14.41 -4.01
C MET A 313 16.35 -14.12 -2.73
N THR A 314 16.67 -15.16 -1.97
CA THR A 314 17.52 -15.06 -0.79
C THR A 314 18.88 -15.64 -1.12
N ALA A 315 19.91 -14.80 -1.19
CA ALA A 315 21.26 -15.18 -1.57
C ALA A 315 22.14 -15.40 -0.35
N LYS A 316 23.03 -16.39 -0.42
CA LYS A 316 24.04 -16.60 0.63
C LYS A 316 25.13 -15.53 0.52
N LYS A 317 25.56 -15.01 1.66
CA LYS A 317 26.62 -13.98 1.74
C LYS A 317 27.87 -14.34 0.93
N GLN A 318 28.32 -15.59 1.04
CA GLN A 318 29.53 -16.05 0.35
C GLN A 318 29.41 -15.95 -1.18
N SER A 319 28.26 -16.32 -1.74
CA SER A 319 28.01 -16.20 -3.18
C SER A 319 28.00 -14.74 -3.64
N LEU A 320 27.47 -13.82 -2.82
CA LEU A 320 27.50 -12.39 -3.14
C LEU A 320 28.92 -11.79 -3.12
N LEU A 321 29.78 -12.28 -2.22
CA LEU A 321 31.20 -11.90 -2.17
C LEU A 321 31.96 -12.45 -3.38
N GLU A 322 31.78 -13.73 -3.69
CA GLU A 322 32.45 -14.42 -4.82
C GLU A 322 32.04 -13.82 -6.17
N LYS A 323 30.77 -13.41 -6.32
CA LYS A 323 30.26 -12.73 -7.53
C LYS A 323 30.57 -11.23 -7.55
N GLY A 324 31.29 -10.71 -6.55
CA GLY A 324 31.70 -9.30 -6.46
C GLY A 324 30.54 -8.32 -6.24
N VAL A 325 29.35 -8.81 -5.87
CA VAL A 325 28.19 -7.97 -5.51
C VAL A 325 28.47 -7.20 -4.22
N ILE A 326 29.08 -7.88 -3.25
CA ILE A 326 29.58 -7.30 -2.01
C ILE A 326 31.09 -7.17 -2.14
N LYS A 327 31.63 -5.96 -1.93
CA LYS A 327 33.06 -5.67 -2.11
C LYS A 327 33.92 -6.16 -0.96
N GLN A 328 33.45 -5.98 0.27
CA GLN A 328 34.17 -6.37 1.49
C GLN A 328 33.22 -7.06 2.48
N ASP A 329 33.73 -8.10 3.14
CA ASP A 329 32.99 -8.82 4.18
C ASP A 329 33.05 -8.07 5.52
N PHE A 330 31.95 -7.39 5.87
CA PHE A 330 31.78 -6.74 7.17
C PHE A 330 30.93 -7.60 8.11
N ALA A 331 31.29 -7.61 9.39
CA ALA A 331 30.52 -8.31 10.43
C ALA A 331 29.17 -7.63 10.71
N ASP A 332 29.10 -6.30 10.59
CA ASP A 332 27.87 -5.54 10.74
C ASP A 332 27.05 -5.56 9.45
N THR A 333 25.78 -5.98 9.54
CA THR A 333 24.92 -6.16 8.36
C THR A 333 24.59 -4.82 7.68
N ALA A 334 24.48 -3.73 8.43
CA ALA A 334 24.19 -2.41 7.87
C ALA A 334 25.38 -1.87 7.06
N GLN A 335 26.61 -2.12 7.51
CA GLN A 335 27.82 -1.84 6.74
C GLN A 335 27.97 -2.80 5.54
N LEU A 336 27.70 -4.09 5.74
CA LEU A 336 27.78 -5.12 4.70
C LEU A 336 26.90 -4.76 3.49
N LEU A 337 25.67 -4.32 3.73
CA LEU A 337 24.69 -3.95 2.69
C LEU A 337 24.65 -2.44 2.40
N SER A 338 25.66 -1.69 2.86
CA SER A 338 25.75 -0.26 2.59
C SER A 338 25.95 0.01 1.10
N ARG A 339 25.46 1.17 0.62
CA ARG A 339 25.58 1.56 -0.79
C ARG A 339 27.03 1.61 -1.30
N SER A 340 27.97 1.96 -0.43
CA SER A 340 29.40 1.98 -0.77
C SER A 340 29.99 0.58 -0.96
N ASN A 341 29.48 -0.40 -0.22
CA ASN A 341 29.97 -1.78 -0.23
C ASN A 341 29.28 -2.67 -1.28
N VAL A 342 28.20 -2.21 -1.89
CA VAL A 342 27.48 -2.94 -2.95
C VAL A 342 27.92 -2.44 -4.31
N ASP A 343 28.40 -3.33 -5.17
CA ASP A 343 28.59 -3.06 -6.59
C ASP A 343 27.26 -3.23 -7.34
N GLN A 344 26.76 -2.13 -7.90
CA GLN A 344 25.46 -2.11 -8.57
C GLN A 344 25.45 -2.84 -9.92
N HIS A 345 26.59 -2.90 -10.62
CA HIS A 345 26.67 -3.60 -11.90
C HIS A 345 26.74 -5.11 -11.66
N ALA A 346 27.53 -5.55 -10.68
CA ALA A 346 27.58 -6.95 -10.27
C ALA A 346 26.22 -7.42 -9.72
N LEU A 347 25.52 -6.59 -8.94
CA LEU A 347 24.17 -6.89 -8.45
C LEU A 347 23.17 -7.11 -9.60
N GLN A 348 23.21 -6.26 -10.63
CA GLN A 348 22.37 -6.41 -11.81
C GLN A 348 22.69 -7.68 -12.60
N ALA A 349 23.98 -7.98 -12.79
CA ALA A 349 24.41 -9.21 -13.45
C ALA A 349 23.95 -10.45 -12.69
N PHE A 350 24.18 -10.48 -11.37
CA PHE A 350 23.75 -11.56 -10.49
C PHE A 350 22.23 -11.80 -10.57
N ALA A 351 21.43 -10.75 -10.44
CA ALA A 351 19.97 -10.88 -10.47
C ALA A 351 19.45 -11.33 -11.85
N ARG A 352 20.07 -10.85 -12.94
CA ARG A 352 19.71 -11.25 -14.30
C ARG A 352 20.04 -12.72 -14.55
N GLU A 353 21.23 -13.15 -14.20
CA GLU A 353 21.70 -14.53 -14.39
C GLU A 353 20.86 -15.52 -13.58
N ALA A 354 20.55 -15.20 -12.32
CA ALA A 354 19.65 -16.01 -11.50
C ALA A 354 18.23 -16.09 -12.10
N ALA A 355 17.68 -14.97 -12.59
CA ALA A 355 16.36 -14.93 -13.22
C ALA A 355 16.31 -15.74 -14.53
N ASP A 356 17.33 -15.59 -15.37
CA ASP A 356 17.44 -16.29 -16.65
C ASP A 356 17.51 -17.80 -16.47
N PHE A 357 18.39 -18.25 -15.57
CA PHE A 357 18.49 -19.67 -15.19
C PHE A 357 17.15 -20.20 -14.63
N SER A 358 16.54 -19.46 -13.69
CA SER A 358 15.31 -19.91 -13.02
C SER A 358 14.11 -20.06 -13.95
N THR A 359 14.12 -19.36 -15.09
CA THR A 359 13.06 -19.44 -16.11
C THR A 359 13.46 -20.29 -17.31
N ASN A 360 14.53 -21.09 -17.20
CA ASN A 360 15.08 -21.92 -18.28
C ASN A 360 15.34 -21.11 -19.56
N GLN A 361 15.75 -19.84 -19.43
CA GLN A 361 16.00 -18.92 -20.54
C GLN A 361 14.79 -18.71 -21.46
N GLN A 362 13.57 -18.97 -20.96
CA GLN A 362 12.34 -18.83 -21.75
C GLN A 362 11.84 -17.39 -21.83
N LEU A 363 12.32 -16.50 -20.95
CA LEU A 363 12.02 -15.07 -21.04
C LEU A 363 12.86 -14.43 -22.17
N PRO A 364 12.23 -13.85 -23.21
CA PRO A 364 12.98 -13.38 -24.38
C PRO A 364 13.98 -12.25 -24.11
N SER A 365 13.77 -11.47 -23.05
CA SER A 365 14.59 -10.31 -22.70
C SER A 365 14.43 -9.95 -21.23
N LEU A 366 15.56 -9.84 -20.52
CA LEU A 366 15.65 -9.40 -19.14
C LEU A 366 16.18 -7.96 -19.04
N GLU A 367 15.42 -7.04 -19.63
CA GLU A 367 15.62 -5.59 -19.47
C GLU A 367 15.04 -5.14 -18.13
N PHE A 368 15.83 -4.49 -17.28
CA PHE A 368 15.31 -3.99 -16.00
C PHE A 368 14.23 -2.93 -16.22
N SER A 369 13.15 -3.01 -15.44
CA SER A 369 12.25 -1.88 -15.26
C SER A 369 12.95 -0.76 -14.49
N LEU A 370 12.40 0.45 -14.56
CA LEU A 370 12.98 1.60 -13.85
C LEU A 370 12.32 1.79 -12.49
N ASN A 371 13.16 2.06 -11.48
CA ASN A 371 12.71 2.47 -10.16
C ASN A 371 12.39 3.98 -10.13
N GLN A 372 11.99 4.48 -8.95
CA GLN A 372 11.62 5.89 -8.75
C GLN A 372 12.73 6.91 -9.04
N ASN A 373 13.99 6.48 -9.13
CA ASN A 373 15.15 7.32 -9.43
C ASN A 373 15.64 7.14 -10.88
N ASN A 374 14.83 6.52 -11.75
CA ASN A 374 15.19 6.18 -13.14
C ASN A 374 16.43 5.27 -13.25
N GLN A 375 16.65 4.40 -12.26
CA GLN A 375 17.71 3.40 -12.27
C GLN A 375 17.12 1.98 -12.46
N PRO A 376 17.91 1.00 -12.92
CA PRO A 376 17.50 -0.40 -12.94
C PRO A 376 16.88 -0.84 -11.61
N ASP A 377 15.70 -1.44 -11.66
CA ASP A 377 14.92 -1.79 -10.47
C ASP A 377 15.40 -3.13 -9.87
N VAL A 378 16.56 -3.06 -9.22
CA VAL A 378 17.15 -4.12 -8.41
C VAL A 378 17.55 -3.55 -7.04
N ALA A 379 17.33 -4.30 -5.97
CA ALA A 379 17.64 -3.87 -4.63
C ALA A 379 17.99 -5.04 -3.69
N LEU A 380 18.88 -4.75 -2.73
CA LEU A 380 19.23 -5.64 -1.62
C LEU A 380 18.48 -5.24 -0.34
N PHE A 381 18.04 -6.23 0.42
CA PHE A 381 17.35 -6.05 1.69
C PHE A 381 17.92 -6.98 2.75
N ASP A 382 18.04 -6.46 3.97
CA ASP A 382 18.35 -7.24 5.16
C ASP A 382 17.08 -7.92 5.68
N PHE A 383 17.03 -9.25 5.63
CA PHE A 383 15.97 -10.09 6.18
C PHE A 383 16.37 -10.74 7.52
N THR A 384 17.54 -10.40 8.05
CA THR A 384 18.07 -10.97 9.30
C THR A 384 17.23 -10.58 10.52
N CYS A 385 16.73 -9.35 10.53
CA CYS A 385 15.99 -8.79 11.64
C CYS A 385 14.50 -8.63 11.33
N ILE A 386 13.66 -9.33 12.10
CA ILE A 386 12.21 -9.17 12.09
C ILE A 386 11.83 -8.39 13.33
N SER A 387 10.97 -7.38 13.19
CA SER A 387 10.60 -6.50 14.29
C SER A 387 9.10 -6.35 14.41
N ALA A 388 8.58 -6.54 15.62
CA ALA A 388 7.17 -6.42 15.94
C ALA A 388 6.99 -5.45 17.12
N ALA A 389 5.90 -4.68 17.12
CA ALA A 389 5.54 -3.90 18.29
C ALA A 389 5.05 -4.82 19.40
N GLU A 390 5.33 -4.49 20.67
CA GLU A 390 4.84 -5.27 21.82
C GLU A 390 3.33 -5.21 21.97
N HIS A 391 2.75 -4.07 21.59
CA HIS A 391 1.32 -3.80 21.65
C HIS A 391 0.87 -3.15 20.33
N ALA A 392 -0.39 -3.42 19.95
CA ALA A 392 -0.98 -2.86 18.74
C ALA A 392 -1.63 -1.49 18.95
N ALA A 393 -1.96 -1.13 20.20
CA ALA A 393 -2.64 0.11 20.54
C ALA A 393 -2.20 0.62 21.92
N VAL A 394 -2.30 1.94 22.11
CA VAL A 394 -2.09 2.64 23.38
C VAL A 394 -3.16 3.72 23.49
N ILE A 395 -3.74 3.87 24.67
CA ILE A 395 -4.65 4.98 25.00
C ILE A 395 -3.85 6.03 25.76
N ARG A 396 -3.98 7.30 25.38
CA ARG A 396 -3.34 8.43 26.05
C ARG A 396 -4.40 9.43 26.47
N GLU A 397 -4.40 9.77 27.75
CA GLU A 397 -5.24 10.82 28.31
C GLU A 397 -4.35 11.96 28.79
N ARG A 398 -4.64 13.18 28.35
CA ARG A 398 -3.95 14.41 28.76
C ARG A 398 -4.95 15.54 28.89
N HIS A 399 -4.98 16.19 30.06
CA HIS A 399 -5.87 17.33 30.33
C HIS A 399 -7.35 17.07 29.98
N GLY A 400 -7.81 15.82 30.17
CA GLY A 400 -9.19 15.39 29.92
C GLY A 400 -9.53 15.06 28.47
N HIS A 401 -8.51 14.81 27.62
CA HIS A 401 -8.64 14.47 26.20
C HIS A 401 -7.84 13.24 25.80
#